data_AF-A0A7J2JYL7-F1
#
_entry.id   AF-A0A7J2JYL7-F1
#
_cell.length_a   1.000
_cell.length_b   1.000
_cell.length_c   1.000
_cell.angle_alpha   90.00
_cell.angle_beta   90.00
_cell.angle_gamma   90.00
#
_symmetry.space_group_name_H-M   'P 1'
#
loop_
_entity.id
_entity.type
_entity.pdbx_description
1 polymer ?
#
loop_
_entity_poly.entity_id
_entity_poly.type
_entity_poly.pdbx_seq_one_letter_code
_entity_poly.pdbx_strand_id
1 'polypeptide(L)'
;MERHRNVEVKARLRDPRKAEEVLASLGAVRSGLLRQVDHYFEVPKGRLKLREVEGLGEVELIYYERADEPGPRGCDATIIRLPKADAEPLKRILPVKAVVRKRRSIYELGRVELHLDEVEGLGAFLELEIRLGPDLSEEEAIRLAKELLAKLGVEERDLVPYSYGDLMASKRGDIGGGGIRVLWAPWRMSYVVRAHEVKGCLFCRLQEGSDEENKVVYRSDTCYVVLNIYPYNTGHVMVAPYRHVACPSELTDEELLDLWRTVGLAIRAIKEAYRPHGFNVGMNLGRVAGAGVEDHLHVHVVPRWLGDTNFMPVLASTKVISQHIDDMYRALKEAFA
;
A
#
# COMPACT_ATOMS: atom_id res chain seq x y z
N MET A 1 -11.23 -30.13 -0.68
CA MET A 1 -10.20 -29.09 -0.75
C MET A 1 -9.13 -29.58 -1.70
N GLU A 2 -8.91 -28.86 -2.79
CA GLU A 2 -7.92 -29.20 -3.81
C GLU A 2 -6.79 -28.16 -3.79
N ARG A 3 -5.54 -28.60 -3.89
CA ARG A 3 -4.39 -27.71 -4.06
C ARG A 3 -3.90 -27.78 -5.49
N HIS A 4 -3.69 -26.61 -6.08
CA HIS A 4 -3.26 -26.43 -7.46
C HIS A 4 -1.99 -25.60 -7.48
N ARG A 5 -0.96 -26.11 -8.17
CA ARG A 5 0.28 -25.40 -8.46
C ARG A 5 0.38 -25.22 -9.96
N ASN A 6 0.46 -23.98 -10.41
CA ASN A 6 0.54 -23.64 -11.82
C ASN A 6 1.48 -22.44 -12.03
N VAL A 7 1.95 -22.32 -13.27
CA VAL A 7 2.46 -21.04 -13.78
C VAL A 7 1.30 -20.36 -14.49
N GLU A 8 1.00 -19.12 -14.11
CA GLU A 8 -0.04 -18.33 -14.74
C GLU A 8 0.51 -17.04 -15.34
N VAL A 9 -0.16 -16.53 -16.36
CA VAL A 9 0.07 -15.18 -16.91
C VAL A 9 -1.24 -14.57 -17.36
N LYS A 10 -1.34 -13.24 -17.24
CA LYS A 10 -2.47 -12.46 -17.73
C LYS A 10 -1.96 -11.38 -18.68
N ALA A 11 -2.65 -11.21 -19.80
CA ALA A 11 -2.39 -10.14 -20.74
C ALA A 11 -3.68 -9.49 -21.22
N ARG A 12 -3.64 -8.19 -21.54
CA ARG A 12 -4.72 -7.50 -22.25
C ARG A 12 -4.73 -7.95 -23.71
N LEU A 13 -5.91 -8.20 -24.25
CA LEU A 13 -6.10 -8.50 -25.66
C LEU A 13 -6.67 -7.30 -26.38
N ARG A 14 -5.98 -6.86 -27.44
CA ARG A 14 -6.46 -5.81 -28.34
C ARG A 14 -7.44 -6.35 -29.36
N ASP A 15 -7.17 -7.56 -29.85
CA ASP A 15 -7.99 -8.23 -30.85
C ASP A 15 -8.21 -9.70 -30.45
N PRO A 16 -9.35 -10.00 -29.79
CA PRO A 16 -9.69 -11.36 -29.40
C PRO A 16 -9.87 -12.31 -30.58
N ARG A 17 -10.32 -11.83 -31.74
CA ARG A 17 -10.56 -12.69 -32.92
C ARG A 17 -9.24 -13.21 -33.47
N LYS A 18 -8.26 -12.33 -33.58
CA LYS A 18 -6.89 -12.72 -33.97
C LYS A 18 -6.30 -13.75 -33.00
N ALA A 19 -6.54 -13.59 -31.70
CA ALA A 19 -6.09 -14.59 -30.71
C ALA A 19 -6.75 -15.95 -30.94
N GLU A 20 -8.07 -16.01 -31.23
CA GLU A 20 -8.77 -17.25 -31.57
C GLU A 20 -8.20 -17.93 -32.82
N GLU A 21 -7.91 -17.16 -33.87
CA GLU A 21 -7.30 -17.67 -35.12
C GLU A 21 -5.92 -18.29 -34.86
N VAL A 22 -5.09 -17.62 -34.08
CA VAL A 22 -3.76 -18.14 -33.70
C VAL A 22 -3.93 -19.41 -32.86
N LEU A 23 -4.81 -19.42 -31.87
CA LEU A 23 -5.07 -20.62 -31.06
C LEU A 23 -5.53 -21.81 -31.90
N ALA A 24 -6.42 -21.59 -32.87
CA ALA A 24 -6.84 -22.62 -33.81
C ALA A 24 -5.66 -23.13 -34.66
N SER A 25 -4.80 -22.24 -35.13
CA SER A 25 -3.59 -22.62 -35.89
C SER A 25 -2.57 -23.43 -35.08
N LEU A 26 -2.54 -23.23 -33.76
CA LEU A 26 -1.70 -23.98 -32.82
C LEU A 26 -2.32 -25.33 -32.42
N GLY A 27 -3.53 -25.63 -32.87
CA GLY A 27 -4.26 -26.86 -32.55
C GLY A 27 -4.96 -26.83 -31.20
N ALA A 28 -5.21 -25.64 -30.62
CA ALA A 28 -5.95 -25.54 -29.37
C ALA A 28 -7.43 -25.89 -29.58
N VAL A 29 -7.98 -26.72 -28.70
CA VAL A 29 -9.37 -27.16 -28.76
C VAL A 29 -10.21 -26.30 -27.82
N ARG A 30 -11.28 -25.68 -28.33
CA ARG A 30 -12.23 -24.95 -27.49
C ARG A 30 -13.06 -25.93 -26.65
N SER A 31 -12.90 -25.91 -25.33
CA SER A 31 -13.59 -26.84 -24.43
C SER A 31 -14.84 -26.26 -23.77
N GLY A 32 -15.02 -24.94 -23.75
CA GLY A 32 -16.24 -24.35 -23.20
C GLY A 32 -16.39 -22.84 -23.27
N LEU A 33 -17.60 -22.38 -22.92
CA LEU A 33 -17.94 -20.98 -22.70
C LEU A 33 -18.66 -20.85 -21.35
N LEU A 34 -18.09 -20.11 -20.42
CA LEU A 34 -18.64 -19.91 -19.08
C LEU A 34 -19.00 -18.44 -18.85
N ARG A 35 -20.07 -18.20 -18.10
CA ARG A 35 -20.37 -16.90 -17.51
C ARG A 35 -20.13 -16.99 -16.02
N GLN A 36 -19.26 -16.11 -15.53
CA GLN A 36 -18.71 -16.19 -14.18
C GLN A 36 -18.89 -14.87 -13.45
N VAL A 37 -19.17 -14.98 -12.15
CA VAL A 37 -19.16 -13.87 -11.20
C VAL A 37 -18.18 -14.21 -10.08
N ASP A 38 -17.09 -13.45 -10.02
CA ASP A 38 -16.08 -13.58 -8.98
C ASP A 38 -16.26 -12.43 -7.96
N HIS A 39 -16.60 -12.78 -6.72
CA HIS A 39 -16.59 -11.85 -5.58
C HIS A 39 -15.22 -11.94 -4.92
N TYR A 40 -14.41 -10.90 -5.07
CA TYR A 40 -13.11 -10.80 -4.42
C TYR A 40 -13.30 -10.22 -3.02
N PHE A 41 -12.71 -10.87 -2.02
CA PHE A 41 -12.74 -10.40 -0.63
C PHE A 41 -11.41 -9.77 -0.23
N GLU A 42 -11.47 -8.89 0.75
CA GLU A 42 -10.29 -8.39 1.42
C GLU A 42 -9.79 -9.42 2.44
N VAL A 43 -8.52 -9.79 2.33
CA VAL A 43 -7.84 -10.70 3.26
C VAL A 43 -6.46 -10.15 3.63
N PRO A 44 -5.94 -10.42 4.83
CA PRO A 44 -4.64 -9.88 5.27
C PRO A 44 -3.45 -10.38 4.44
N LYS A 45 -3.55 -11.57 3.85
CA LYS A 45 -2.51 -12.21 3.05
C LYS A 45 -3.14 -12.91 1.86
N GLY A 46 -2.44 -12.90 0.72
CA GLY A 46 -2.89 -13.57 -0.49
C GLY A 46 -4.14 -12.92 -1.08
N ARG A 47 -4.90 -13.72 -1.83
CA ARG A 47 -6.14 -13.30 -2.48
C ARG A 47 -7.22 -14.35 -2.26
N LEU A 48 -8.42 -13.91 -1.93
CA LEU A 48 -9.58 -14.77 -1.76
C LEU A 48 -10.70 -14.32 -2.68
N LYS A 49 -11.28 -15.26 -3.43
CA LYS A 49 -12.46 -15.00 -4.25
C LYS A 49 -13.50 -16.12 -4.11
N LEU A 50 -14.77 -15.75 -4.17
CA LEU A 50 -15.88 -16.67 -4.35
C LEU A 50 -16.34 -16.59 -5.81
N ARG A 51 -16.20 -17.69 -6.53
CA ARG A 51 -16.55 -17.83 -7.94
C ARG A 51 -17.88 -18.55 -8.10
N GLU A 52 -18.79 -17.92 -8.82
CA GLU A 52 -20.05 -18.50 -9.26
C GLU A 52 -20.04 -18.67 -10.77
N VAL A 53 -20.44 -19.84 -11.24
CA VAL A 53 -20.64 -20.12 -12.66
C VAL A 53 -22.14 -20.22 -12.91
N GLU A 54 -22.65 -19.52 -13.93
CA GLU A 54 -24.07 -19.55 -14.28
C GLU A 54 -24.51 -20.98 -14.61
N GLY A 55 -25.61 -21.44 -14.02
CA GLY A 55 -26.16 -22.78 -14.23
C GLY A 55 -25.65 -23.86 -13.27
N LEU A 56 -24.68 -23.56 -12.40
CA LEU A 56 -24.20 -24.51 -11.38
C LEU A 56 -24.84 -24.23 -10.00
N GLY A 57 -25.17 -25.30 -9.27
CA GLY A 57 -25.70 -25.23 -7.89
C GLY A 57 -24.62 -25.06 -6.81
N GLU A 58 -23.35 -25.18 -7.21
CA GLU A 58 -22.18 -25.04 -6.35
C GLU A 58 -21.34 -23.83 -6.78
N VAL A 59 -20.50 -23.38 -5.86
CA VAL A 59 -19.59 -22.24 -6.02
C VAL A 59 -18.20 -22.63 -5.54
N GLU A 60 -17.17 -21.93 -6.02
CA GLU A 60 -15.78 -22.19 -5.66
C GLU A 60 -15.24 -21.05 -4.79
N LEU A 61 -14.85 -21.36 -3.55
CA LEU A 61 -14.04 -20.47 -2.72
C LEU A 61 -12.57 -20.75 -2.99
N ILE A 62 -11.88 -19.75 -3.55
CA ILE A 62 -10.51 -19.89 -4.07
C ILE A 62 -9.60 -18.93 -3.32
N TYR A 63 -8.69 -19.49 -2.52
CA TYR A 63 -7.56 -18.76 -1.92
C TYR A 63 -6.31 -19.00 -2.75
N TYR A 64 -5.54 -17.97 -3.06
CA TYR A 64 -4.30 -18.13 -3.82
C TYR A 64 -3.25 -17.07 -3.46
N GLU A 65 -1.98 -17.46 -3.60
CA GLU A 65 -0.82 -16.61 -3.40
C GLU A 65 0.05 -16.61 -4.66
N ARG A 66 0.43 -15.40 -5.09
CA ARG A 66 1.33 -15.18 -6.24
C ARG A 66 1.95 -13.79 -6.18
N ALA A 67 3.10 -13.61 -6.80
CA ALA A 67 3.76 -12.32 -6.94
C ALA A 67 2.97 -11.37 -7.87
N ASP A 68 3.16 -10.07 -7.68
CA ASP A 68 2.56 -9.00 -8.49
C ASP A 68 3.51 -8.56 -9.60
N GLU A 69 3.95 -9.54 -10.38
CA GLU A 69 4.92 -9.35 -11.46
C GLU A 69 4.25 -9.47 -12.83
N PRO A 70 4.61 -8.60 -13.79
CA PRO A 70 4.16 -8.74 -15.17
C PRO A 70 4.83 -9.99 -15.78
N GLY A 71 4.02 -10.84 -16.41
CA GLY A 71 4.49 -12.06 -17.08
C GLY A 71 4.16 -13.36 -16.35
N PRO A 72 4.70 -14.50 -16.83
CA PRO A 72 4.48 -15.82 -16.26
C PRO A 72 5.12 -15.97 -14.89
N ARG A 73 4.35 -16.47 -13.92
CA ARG A 73 4.75 -16.58 -12.51
C ARG A 73 4.08 -17.77 -11.84
N GLY A 74 4.72 -18.33 -10.82
CA GLY A 74 4.13 -19.35 -9.96
C GLY A 74 2.90 -18.85 -9.20
N CYS A 75 1.92 -19.72 -9.04
CA CYS A 75 0.70 -19.49 -8.26
C CYS A 75 0.35 -20.76 -7.49
N ASP A 76 0.15 -20.59 -6.18
CA ASP A 76 -0.31 -21.63 -5.26
C ASP A 76 -1.77 -21.35 -4.92
N ALA A 77 -2.69 -22.19 -5.39
CA ALA A 77 -4.13 -22.03 -5.18
C ALA A 77 -4.72 -23.18 -4.35
N THR A 78 -5.66 -22.85 -3.48
CA THR A 78 -6.51 -23.78 -2.75
C THR A 78 -7.97 -23.51 -3.12
N ILE A 79 -8.65 -24.54 -3.62
CA ILE A 79 -10.04 -24.46 -4.08
C ILE A 79 -10.92 -25.32 -3.17
N ILE A 80 -12.01 -24.72 -2.70
CA ILE A 80 -13.05 -25.37 -1.90
C ILE A 80 -14.37 -25.20 -2.64
N ARG A 81 -15.02 -26.31 -3.01
CA ARG A 81 -16.37 -26.31 -3.57
C ARG A 81 -17.39 -26.32 -2.44
N LEU A 82 -18.40 -25.45 -2.53
CA LEU A 82 -19.45 -25.28 -1.54
C LEU A 82 -20.80 -25.18 -2.25
N PRO A 83 -21.90 -25.68 -1.66
CA PRO A 83 -23.24 -25.34 -2.10
C PRO A 83 -23.45 -23.83 -2.09
N LYS A 84 -24.15 -23.29 -3.08
CA LYS A 84 -24.36 -21.84 -3.19
C LYS A 84 -25.01 -21.22 -1.95
N ALA A 85 -25.93 -21.94 -1.31
CA ALA A 85 -26.60 -21.47 -0.09
C ALA A 85 -25.62 -21.25 1.08
N ASP A 86 -24.60 -22.10 1.21
CA ASP A 86 -23.64 -22.04 2.33
C ASP A 86 -22.60 -20.93 2.14
N ALA A 87 -22.35 -20.53 0.90
CA ALA A 87 -21.41 -19.47 0.57
C ALA A 87 -22.01 -18.05 0.62
N GLU A 88 -23.35 -17.93 0.53
CA GLU A 88 -24.04 -16.63 0.53
C GLU A 88 -23.72 -15.76 1.76
N PRO A 89 -23.66 -16.31 3.01
CA PRO A 89 -23.25 -15.54 4.18
C PRO A 89 -21.84 -14.95 4.07
N LEU A 90 -20.91 -15.58 3.35
CA LEU A 90 -19.53 -15.08 3.20
C LEU A 90 -19.50 -13.71 2.55
N LYS A 91 -20.42 -13.43 1.62
CA LYS A 91 -20.56 -12.11 0.97
C LYS A 91 -20.98 -10.99 1.92
N ARG A 92 -21.57 -11.34 3.07
CA ARG A 92 -22.01 -10.39 4.11
C ARG A 92 -21.00 -10.25 5.23
N ILE A 93 -20.30 -11.35 5.54
CA ILE A 93 -19.33 -11.41 6.65
C ILE A 93 -17.98 -10.83 6.23
N LEU A 94 -17.52 -11.17 5.03
CA LEU A 94 -16.22 -10.73 4.54
C LEU A 94 -16.36 -9.44 3.72
N PRO A 95 -15.49 -8.44 3.93
CA PRO A 95 -15.50 -7.23 3.12
C PRO A 95 -15.26 -7.58 1.64
N VAL A 96 -16.21 -7.21 0.78
CA VAL A 96 -16.10 -7.42 -0.67
C VAL A 96 -15.26 -6.31 -1.27
N LYS A 97 -14.07 -6.67 -1.75
CA LYS A 97 -13.14 -5.77 -2.45
C LYS A 97 -13.64 -5.38 -3.84
N ALA A 98 -14.14 -6.35 -4.60
CA ALA A 98 -14.61 -6.14 -5.96
C ALA A 98 -15.53 -7.28 -6.41
N VAL A 99 -16.44 -6.98 -7.33
CA VAL A 99 -17.24 -7.99 -8.03
C VAL A 99 -16.90 -7.93 -9.50
N VAL A 100 -16.41 -9.04 -10.04
CA VAL A 100 -15.99 -9.17 -11.44
C VAL A 100 -16.98 -10.07 -12.15
N ARG A 101 -17.64 -9.53 -13.18
CA ARG A 101 -18.49 -10.31 -14.08
C ARG A 101 -17.75 -10.50 -15.39
N LYS A 102 -17.70 -11.74 -15.87
CA LYS A 102 -16.96 -12.05 -17.09
C LYS A 102 -17.54 -13.22 -17.86
N ARG A 103 -17.24 -13.23 -19.16
CA ARG A 103 -17.45 -14.36 -20.07
C ARG A 103 -16.10 -14.96 -20.43
N ARG A 104 -15.94 -16.26 -20.21
CA ARG A 104 -14.69 -17.00 -20.40
C ARG A 104 -14.86 -18.05 -21.50
N SER A 105 -14.13 -17.91 -22.60
CA SER A 105 -13.92 -19.01 -23.57
C SER A 105 -12.68 -19.79 -23.16
N ILE A 106 -12.83 -21.11 -22.96
CA ILE A 106 -11.75 -22.00 -22.53
C ILE A 106 -11.20 -22.74 -23.74
N TYR A 107 -9.88 -22.77 -23.86
CA TYR A 107 -9.12 -23.48 -24.89
C TYR A 107 -8.07 -24.36 -24.21
N GLU A 108 -7.91 -25.57 -24.72
CA GLU A 108 -6.92 -26.53 -24.23
C GLU A 108 -5.88 -26.81 -25.30
N LEU A 109 -4.61 -26.71 -24.92
CA LEU A 109 -3.46 -27.02 -25.77
C LEU A 109 -2.47 -27.88 -24.99
N GLY A 110 -2.70 -29.20 -25.00
CA GLY A 110 -1.90 -30.16 -24.25
C GLY A 110 -2.02 -29.94 -22.74
N ARG A 111 -0.94 -29.47 -22.09
CA ARG A 111 -0.90 -29.16 -20.65
C ARG A 111 -1.21 -27.69 -20.33
N VAL A 112 -1.50 -26.89 -21.35
CA VAL A 112 -1.77 -25.46 -21.24
C VAL A 112 -3.25 -25.23 -21.37
N GLU A 113 -3.83 -24.53 -20.40
CA GLU A 113 -5.19 -24.04 -20.44
C GLU A 113 -5.16 -22.54 -20.73
N LEU A 114 -5.87 -22.10 -21.77
CA LEU A 114 -5.94 -20.70 -22.17
C LEU A 114 -7.38 -20.21 -22.04
N HIS A 115 -7.55 -19.02 -21.47
CA HIS A 115 -8.84 -18.37 -21.31
C HIS A 115 -8.85 -17.06 -22.06
N LEU A 116 -9.81 -16.90 -22.97
CA LEU A 116 -10.16 -15.60 -23.52
C LEU A 116 -11.32 -15.05 -22.68
N ASP A 117 -11.00 -14.08 -21.83
CA ASP A 117 -11.92 -13.47 -20.89
C ASP A 117 -12.40 -12.12 -21.45
N GLU A 118 -13.71 -11.94 -21.53
CA GLU A 118 -14.33 -10.62 -21.70
C GLU A 118 -14.90 -10.17 -20.37
N VAL A 119 -14.32 -9.12 -19.80
CA VAL A 119 -14.59 -8.66 -18.45
C VAL A 119 -15.36 -7.35 -18.50
N GLU A 120 -16.51 -7.32 -17.84
CA GLU A 120 -17.38 -6.14 -17.79
C GLU A 120 -16.61 -4.95 -17.19
N GLY A 121 -16.51 -3.87 -17.96
CA GLY A 121 -15.81 -2.65 -17.55
C GLY A 121 -14.28 -2.70 -17.70
N LEU A 122 -13.64 -3.82 -18.04
CA LEU A 122 -12.18 -3.90 -18.28
C LEU A 122 -11.79 -4.27 -19.72
N GLY A 123 -12.69 -4.90 -20.48
CA GLY A 123 -12.42 -5.33 -21.85
C GLY A 123 -11.92 -6.77 -21.93
N ALA A 124 -11.17 -7.09 -22.99
CA ALA A 124 -10.73 -8.45 -23.29
C ALA A 124 -9.33 -8.77 -22.76
N PHE A 125 -9.15 -10.00 -22.29
CA PHE A 125 -7.91 -10.50 -21.71
C PHE A 125 -7.65 -11.95 -22.11
N LEU A 126 -6.36 -12.29 -22.11
CA LEU A 126 -5.85 -13.65 -22.17
C LEU A 126 -5.38 -14.04 -20.76
N GLU A 127 -5.87 -15.14 -20.23
CA GLU A 127 -5.17 -15.88 -19.16
C GLU A 127 -4.60 -17.16 -19.74
N LEU A 128 -3.39 -17.51 -19.31
CA LEU A 128 -2.73 -18.77 -19.66
C LEU A 128 -2.28 -19.41 -18.36
N GLU A 129 -2.68 -20.66 -18.15
CA GLU A 129 -2.35 -21.46 -16.98
C GLU A 129 -1.66 -22.77 -17.43
N ILE A 130 -0.51 -23.07 -16.83
CA ILE A 130 0.24 -24.31 -17.06
C ILE A 130 0.32 -25.05 -15.73
N ARG A 131 -0.34 -26.21 -15.66
CA ARG A 131 -0.33 -27.02 -14.45
C ARG A 131 1.06 -27.65 -14.27
N LEU A 132 1.66 -27.42 -13.10
CA LEU A 132 2.94 -28.03 -12.75
C LEU A 132 2.73 -29.50 -12.35
N GLY A 133 3.74 -30.33 -12.58
CA GLY A 133 3.73 -31.75 -12.28
C GLY A 133 5.15 -32.26 -12.05
N PRO A 134 5.32 -33.55 -11.71
CA PRO A 134 6.63 -34.13 -11.43
C PRO A 134 7.60 -34.01 -12.63
N ASP A 135 7.08 -33.94 -13.85
CA ASP A 135 7.87 -33.91 -15.09
C ASP A 135 8.01 -32.49 -15.70
N LEU A 136 7.61 -31.43 -15.00
CA LEU A 136 7.69 -30.06 -15.53
C LEU A 136 8.07 -29.09 -14.42
N SER A 137 9.29 -28.56 -14.52
CA SER A 137 9.76 -27.51 -13.62
C SER A 137 9.06 -26.17 -13.88
N GLU A 138 9.06 -25.29 -12.88
CA GLU A 138 8.52 -23.93 -13.01
C GLU A 138 9.25 -23.14 -14.10
N GLU A 139 10.58 -23.27 -14.20
CA GLU A 139 11.39 -22.59 -15.22
C GLU A 139 11.03 -23.02 -16.64
N GLU A 140 10.78 -24.32 -16.86
CA GLU A 140 10.30 -24.84 -18.14
C GLU A 140 8.89 -24.34 -18.48
N ALA A 141 8.00 -24.31 -17.50
CA ALA A 141 6.66 -23.77 -17.68
C ALA A 141 6.69 -22.27 -18.01
N ILE A 142 7.54 -21.48 -17.35
CA ILE A 142 7.74 -20.05 -17.65
C ILE A 142 8.26 -19.87 -19.09
N ARG A 143 9.22 -20.68 -19.54
CA ARG A 143 9.72 -20.63 -20.93
C ARG A 143 8.61 -20.94 -21.93
N LEU A 144 7.86 -22.01 -21.71
CA LEU A 144 6.72 -22.40 -22.56
C LEU A 144 5.66 -21.29 -22.62
N ALA A 145 5.33 -20.67 -21.49
CA ALA A 145 4.39 -19.56 -21.44
C ALA A 145 4.88 -18.37 -22.28
N LYS A 146 6.17 -17.98 -22.16
CA LYS A 146 6.75 -16.89 -22.96
C LYS A 146 6.69 -17.17 -24.47
N GLU A 147 7.01 -18.39 -24.89
CA GLU A 147 6.92 -18.79 -26.31
C GLU A 147 5.50 -18.71 -26.86
N LEU A 148 4.50 -19.15 -26.08
CA LEU A 148 3.09 -19.09 -26.48
C LEU A 148 2.58 -17.65 -26.53
N LEU A 149 2.94 -16.80 -25.57
CA LEU A 149 2.62 -15.38 -25.57
C LEU A 149 3.17 -14.67 -26.81
N ALA A 150 4.42 -14.98 -27.18
CA ALA A 150 5.04 -14.42 -28.39
C ALA A 150 4.29 -14.83 -29.67
N LYS A 151 3.88 -16.11 -29.78
CA LYS A 151 3.06 -16.59 -30.90
C LYS A 151 1.69 -15.90 -30.97
N LEU A 152 1.10 -15.60 -29.81
CA LEU A 152 -0.17 -14.87 -29.68
C LEU A 152 0.00 -13.35 -29.91
N GLY A 153 1.22 -12.87 -30.16
CA GLY A 153 1.51 -11.46 -30.39
C GLY A 153 1.33 -10.59 -29.15
N VAL A 154 1.44 -11.17 -27.96
CA VAL A 154 1.39 -10.45 -26.70
C VAL A 154 2.75 -9.80 -26.45
N GLU A 155 2.76 -8.48 -26.28
CA GLU A 155 3.97 -7.72 -25.95
C GLU A 155 4.06 -7.45 -24.44
N GLU A 156 5.23 -7.03 -23.95
CA GLU A 156 5.44 -6.75 -22.53
C GLU A 156 4.45 -5.71 -21.97
N ARG A 157 4.11 -4.70 -22.78
CA ARG A 157 3.13 -3.65 -22.42
C ARG A 157 1.70 -4.17 -22.23
N ASP A 158 1.40 -5.35 -22.79
CA ASP A 158 0.08 -5.96 -22.67
C ASP A 158 0.00 -6.86 -21.42
N LEU A 159 1.13 -7.19 -20.77
CA LEU A 159 1.18 -8.03 -19.58
C LEU A 159 0.58 -7.33 -18.35
N VAL A 160 -0.17 -8.10 -17.57
CA VAL A 160 -0.92 -7.59 -16.42
C VAL A 160 -0.45 -8.28 -15.14
N PRO A 161 0.12 -7.54 -14.18
CA PRO A 161 0.56 -8.10 -12.91
C PRO A 161 -0.61 -8.43 -11.96
N TYR A 162 -1.72 -7.69 -12.06
CA TYR A 162 -2.79 -7.73 -11.07
C TYR A 162 -3.95 -8.69 -11.41
N SER A 163 -4.80 -9.01 -10.43
CA SER A 163 -6.06 -9.75 -10.66
C SER A 163 -7.15 -8.84 -11.22
N TYR A 164 -8.24 -9.40 -11.76
CA TYR A 164 -9.38 -8.58 -12.19
C TYR A 164 -10.00 -7.80 -11.03
N GLY A 165 -10.03 -8.39 -9.83
CA GLY A 165 -10.51 -7.69 -8.63
C GLY A 165 -9.68 -6.46 -8.31
N ASP A 166 -8.35 -6.55 -8.44
CA ASP A 166 -7.43 -5.43 -8.23
C ASP A 166 -7.62 -4.32 -9.28
N LEU A 167 -7.79 -4.71 -10.55
CA LEU A 167 -8.04 -3.76 -11.65
C LEU A 167 -9.40 -3.06 -11.53
N MET A 168 -10.44 -3.79 -11.13
CA MET A 168 -11.80 -3.24 -10.93
C MET A 168 -11.83 -2.26 -9.76
N ALA A 169 -11.17 -2.59 -8.64
CA ALA A 169 -11.02 -1.68 -7.51
C ALA A 169 -10.31 -0.38 -7.96
N SER A 170 -9.20 -0.53 -8.71
CA SER A 170 -8.42 0.61 -9.19
C SER A 170 -9.22 1.57 -10.10
N LYS A 171 -10.14 1.05 -10.93
CA LYS A 171 -11.02 1.87 -11.80
C LYS A 171 -12.07 2.68 -11.05
N ARG A 172 -12.46 2.26 -9.85
CA ARG A 172 -13.42 2.98 -8.99
C ARG A 172 -12.76 4.12 -8.20
N GLY A 173 -11.45 4.33 -8.35
CA GLY A 173 -10.66 5.17 -7.46
C GLY A 173 -10.23 4.44 -6.18
N ASP A 174 -10.56 3.16 -6.03
CA ASP A 174 -10.14 2.31 -4.91
C ASP A 174 -8.75 1.71 -5.17
N ILE A 175 -7.77 2.57 -5.46
CA ILE A 175 -6.36 2.18 -5.39
C ILE A 175 -5.93 2.31 -3.93
N GLY A 176 -5.93 1.19 -3.21
CA GLY A 176 -5.32 1.05 -1.90
C GLY A 176 -5.41 -0.38 -1.40
N GLY A 177 -4.26 -1.06 -1.29
CA GLY A 177 -4.18 -2.40 -0.70
C GLY A 177 -4.69 -2.41 0.75
N GLY A 178 -5.29 -3.53 1.16
CA GLY A 178 -5.80 -3.75 2.53
C GLY A 178 -6.81 -2.71 2.96
N GLY A 179 -8.10 -3.02 2.86
CA GLY A 179 -9.20 -2.11 3.16
C GLY A 179 -8.85 -1.03 4.17
N ILE A 180 -8.85 0.21 3.70
CA ILE A 180 -8.87 1.37 4.57
C ILE A 180 -10.08 1.19 5.46
N ARG A 181 -9.86 0.83 6.73
CA ARG A 181 -10.76 1.28 7.78
C ARG A 181 -10.72 2.79 7.67
N VAL A 182 -11.79 3.40 7.16
CA VAL A 182 -11.89 4.86 7.03
C VAL A 182 -11.79 5.42 8.43
N LEU A 183 -10.57 5.77 8.80
CA LEU A 183 -10.29 6.54 9.98
C LEU A 183 -10.65 7.95 9.57
N TRP A 184 -11.89 8.34 9.88
CA TRP A 184 -12.37 9.68 9.68
C TRP A 184 -11.49 10.61 10.52
N ALA A 185 -10.47 11.18 9.86
CA ALA A 185 -9.62 12.22 10.37
C ALA A 185 -9.85 13.49 9.53
N PRO A 186 -11.08 14.05 9.51
CA PRO A 186 -11.41 15.23 8.69
C PRO A 186 -10.50 16.42 8.98
N TRP A 187 -9.95 16.51 10.20
CA TRP A 187 -8.92 17.48 10.57
C TRP A 187 -7.61 17.34 9.79
N ARG A 188 -7.31 16.18 9.19
CA ARG A 188 -6.09 15.92 8.41
C ARG A 188 -6.12 16.61 7.03
N MET A 189 -7.31 16.91 6.50
CA MET A 189 -7.45 17.53 5.17
C MET A 189 -6.77 18.91 5.09
N SER A 190 -6.81 19.70 6.16
CA SER A 190 -6.16 21.02 6.21
C SER A 190 -4.63 20.94 6.08
N TYR A 191 -4.02 19.82 6.49
CA TYR A 191 -2.57 19.60 6.43
C TYR A 191 -2.13 18.97 5.11
N VAL A 192 -2.92 18.03 4.56
CA VAL A 192 -2.60 17.34 3.28
C VAL A 192 -2.64 18.30 2.09
N VAL A 193 -3.59 19.24 2.06
CA VAL A 193 -3.68 20.24 0.99
C VAL A 193 -2.48 21.20 1.01
N ARG A 194 -1.97 21.57 2.19
CA ARG A 194 -0.82 22.48 2.32
C ARG A 194 0.52 21.86 1.94
N ALA A 195 0.69 20.54 2.05
CA ALA A 195 1.97 19.86 1.83
C ALA A 195 2.45 19.88 0.36
N HIS A 196 1.53 20.00 -0.61
CA HIS A 196 1.85 19.91 -2.04
C HIS A 196 2.28 21.23 -2.70
N GLU A 197 2.25 22.36 -2.00
CA GLU A 197 2.50 23.70 -2.57
C GLU A 197 3.84 24.34 -2.14
N VAL A 198 4.69 23.59 -1.44
CA VAL A 198 5.77 24.15 -0.62
C VAL A 198 7.09 24.26 -1.41
N LYS A 199 7.29 25.33 -2.20
CA LYS A 199 8.61 25.67 -2.83
C LYS A 199 9.61 26.32 -1.86
N GLY A 200 10.73 25.67 -1.55
CA GLY A 200 11.81 26.17 -0.65
C GLY A 200 11.85 25.47 0.73
N CYS A 201 12.79 25.84 1.60
CA CYS A 201 12.96 25.19 2.92
C CYS A 201 11.74 25.42 3.84
N LEU A 202 11.23 24.33 4.42
CA LEU A 202 10.12 24.35 5.38
C LEU A 202 10.49 25.13 6.64
N PHE A 203 11.64 24.81 7.25
CA PHE A 203 12.10 25.42 8.50
C PHE A 203 12.54 26.89 8.36
N CYS A 204 12.84 27.38 7.15
CA CYS A 204 13.01 28.82 6.94
C CYS A 204 11.65 29.53 6.96
N ARG A 205 10.64 28.97 6.30
CA ARG A 205 9.31 29.59 6.24
C ARG A 205 8.57 29.60 7.56
N LEU A 206 8.75 28.57 8.38
CA LEU A 206 8.13 28.50 9.72
C LEU A 206 8.60 29.62 10.66
N GLN A 207 9.68 30.33 10.31
CA GLN A 207 10.19 31.46 11.09
C GLN A 207 9.31 32.70 10.93
N GLU A 208 8.66 32.84 9.77
CA GLU A 208 7.81 33.98 9.40
C GLU A 208 6.32 33.70 9.71
N GLY A 209 5.56 34.71 10.08
CA GLY A 209 4.13 34.58 10.39
C GLY A 209 3.83 34.22 11.85
N SER A 210 2.63 33.72 12.11
CA SER A 210 2.16 33.44 13.47
C SER A 210 2.68 32.10 13.99
N ASP A 211 3.17 32.10 15.23
CA ASP A 211 3.59 30.88 15.95
C ASP A 211 2.48 29.81 15.99
N GLU A 212 1.22 30.23 16.17
CA GLU A 212 0.09 29.30 16.24
C GLU A 212 -0.23 28.65 14.89
N GLU A 213 -0.06 29.39 13.79
CA GLU A 213 -0.27 28.86 12.44
C GLU A 213 0.85 27.88 12.07
N ASN A 214 2.08 28.21 12.43
CA ASN A 214 3.28 27.41 12.15
C ASN A 214 3.55 26.32 13.20
N LYS A 215 2.73 26.27 14.27
CA LYS A 215 2.91 25.38 15.41
C LYS A 215 4.28 25.51 16.09
N VAL A 216 4.83 26.72 16.11
CA VAL A 216 6.06 27.07 16.84
C VAL A 216 5.73 27.23 18.32
N VAL A 217 6.17 26.27 19.12
CA VAL A 217 5.84 26.22 20.56
C VAL A 217 6.79 27.08 21.39
N TYR A 218 8.04 27.26 20.95
CA TYR A 218 9.03 28.05 21.69
C TYR A 218 10.09 28.64 20.77
N ARG A 219 10.66 29.80 21.14
CA ARG A 219 11.73 30.49 20.43
C ARG A 219 12.86 30.81 21.42
N SER A 220 14.07 30.36 21.13
CA SER A 220 15.29 30.72 21.84
C SER A 220 16.07 31.79 21.05
N ASP A 221 17.30 32.08 21.49
CA ASP A 221 18.16 33.09 20.88
C ASP A 221 18.58 32.73 19.44
N THR A 222 18.94 31.46 19.21
CA THR A 222 19.44 30.97 17.91
C THR A 222 18.62 29.83 17.32
N CYS A 223 17.69 29.27 18.09
CA CYS A 223 16.88 28.13 17.71
C CYS A 223 15.39 28.37 18.01
N TYR A 224 14.55 27.46 17.55
CA TYR A 224 13.15 27.41 17.93
C TYR A 224 12.66 25.97 17.98
N VAL A 225 11.54 25.77 18.65
CA VAL A 225 10.88 24.47 18.79
C VAL A 225 9.56 24.51 18.04
N VAL A 226 9.35 23.53 17.17
CA VAL A 226 8.13 23.37 16.38
C VAL A 226 7.52 22.00 16.61
N LEU A 227 6.20 21.95 16.73
CA LEU A 227 5.45 20.68 16.79
C LEU A 227 5.50 20.00 15.42
N ASN A 228 5.84 18.71 15.39
CA ASN A 228 5.76 17.96 14.15
C ASN A 228 4.30 17.64 13.81
N ILE A 229 3.81 18.16 12.68
CA ILE A 229 2.44 17.94 12.19
C ILE A 229 2.20 16.48 11.72
N TYR A 230 3.27 15.70 11.54
CA TYR A 230 3.24 14.25 11.33
C TYR A 230 3.98 13.55 12.48
N PRO A 231 3.44 13.59 13.71
CA PRO A 231 4.17 13.15 14.89
C PRO A 231 4.31 11.62 14.96
N TYR A 232 5.44 11.12 15.45
CA TYR A 232 5.61 9.69 15.74
C TYR A 232 4.81 9.27 16.99
N ASN A 233 4.70 10.18 17.96
CA ASN A 233 3.92 10.03 19.20
C ASN A 233 3.40 11.41 19.63
N THR A 234 2.36 11.43 20.48
CA THR A 234 1.83 12.66 21.10
C THR A 234 2.97 13.46 21.76
N GLY A 235 3.08 14.74 21.43
CA GLY A 235 4.14 15.61 21.96
C GLY A 235 5.47 15.58 21.19
N HIS A 236 5.53 14.97 20.00
CA HIS A 236 6.73 15.00 19.15
C HIS A 236 7.02 16.42 18.63
N VAL A 237 8.12 17.00 19.10
CA VAL A 237 8.63 18.30 18.62
C VAL A 237 9.98 18.18 17.92
N MET A 238 10.33 19.20 17.17
CA MET A 238 11.62 19.36 16.51
C MET A 238 12.26 20.67 16.97
N VAL A 239 13.55 20.63 17.32
CA VAL A 239 14.36 21.82 17.62
C VAL A 239 15.23 22.12 16.41
N ALA A 240 15.12 23.32 15.84
CA ALA A 240 15.87 23.71 14.65
C ALA A 240 16.54 25.09 14.85
N PRO A 241 17.75 25.31 14.30
CA PRO A 241 18.35 26.63 14.27
C PRO A 241 17.58 27.54 13.31
N TYR A 242 17.63 28.86 13.54
CA TYR A 242 17.11 29.83 12.57
C TYR A 242 17.93 29.80 11.27
N ARG A 243 19.26 29.69 11.41
CA ARG A 243 20.15 29.64 10.26
C ARG A 243 19.95 28.35 9.47
N HIS A 244 19.89 28.47 8.15
CA HIS A 244 19.78 27.33 7.25
C HIS A 244 21.13 26.62 7.15
N VAL A 245 21.29 25.54 7.92
CA VAL A 245 22.44 24.64 7.89
C VAL A 245 21.97 23.20 7.91
N ALA A 246 22.68 22.31 7.22
CA ALA A 246 22.28 20.91 7.12
C ALA A 246 22.93 20.04 8.20
N CYS A 247 24.13 20.42 8.67
CA CYS A 247 24.94 19.59 9.54
C CYS A 247 25.32 20.30 10.85
N PRO A 248 25.34 19.60 12.01
CA PRO A 248 25.80 20.17 13.28
C PRO A 248 27.24 20.71 13.23
N SER A 249 28.08 20.18 12.36
CA SER A 249 29.47 20.65 12.18
C SER A 249 29.55 22.07 11.60
N GLU A 250 28.46 22.59 11.06
CA GLU A 250 28.39 23.92 10.47
C GLU A 250 27.89 24.96 11.47
N LEU A 251 27.42 24.54 12.66
CA LEU A 251 26.94 25.43 13.72
C LEU A 251 28.08 26.17 14.39
N THR A 252 27.81 27.40 14.86
CA THR A 252 28.71 28.10 15.78
C THR A 252 28.61 27.48 17.18
N ASP A 253 29.60 27.73 18.04
CA ASP A 253 29.56 27.24 19.43
C ASP A 253 28.34 27.78 20.21
N GLU A 254 27.93 29.01 19.90
CA GLU A 254 26.74 29.65 20.47
C GLU A 254 25.46 28.92 20.03
N GLU A 255 25.32 28.65 18.72
CA GLU A 255 24.17 27.92 18.17
C GLU A 255 24.11 26.49 18.71
N LEU A 256 25.26 25.80 18.82
CA LEU A 256 25.34 24.43 19.32
C LEU A 256 24.92 24.36 20.80
N LEU A 257 25.38 25.30 21.62
CA LEU A 257 25.03 25.37 23.04
C LEU A 257 23.53 25.65 23.23
N ASP A 258 23.00 26.64 22.51
CA ASP A 258 21.59 27.01 22.60
C ASP A 258 20.67 25.90 22.06
N LEU A 259 21.05 25.21 20.98
CA LEU A 259 20.35 24.05 20.44
C LEU A 259 20.16 22.97 21.52
N TRP A 260 21.24 22.55 22.19
CA TRP A 260 21.16 21.49 23.20
C TRP A 260 20.48 21.94 24.51
N ARG A 261 20.60 23.22 24.90
CA ARG A 261 19.81 23.79 26.00
C ARG A 261 18.32 23.76 25.68
N THR A 262 17.96 24.12 24.45
CA THR A 262 16.58 24.13 23.97
C THR A 262 16.01 22.70 23.86
N VAL A 263 16.80 21.71 23.43
CA VAL A 263 16.42 20.28 23.50
C VAL A 263 16.15 19.86 24.94
N GLY A 264 17.01 20.25 25.89
CA GLY A 264 16.80 19.97 27.32
C GLY A 264 15.54 20.63 27.89
N LEU A 265 15.23 21.85 27.45
CA LEU A 265 13.98 22.54 27.79
C LEU A 265 12.76 21.79 27.23
N ALA A 266 12.82 21.37 25.97
CA ALA A 266 11.74 20.62 25.33
C ALA A 266 11.43 19.31 26.07
N ILE A 267 12.45 18.57 26.50
CA ILE A 267 12.26 17.35 27.29
C ILE A 267 11.54 17.66 28.61
N ARG A 268 11.89 18.76 29.30
CA ARG A 268 11.25 19.15 30.56
C ARG A 268 9.78 19.55 30.34
N ALA A 269 9.50 20.38 29.34
CA ALA A 269 8.14 20.80 29.00
C ALA A 269 7.26 19.59 28.63
N ILE A 270 7.77 18.66 27.80
CA ILE A 270 7.02 17.45 27.43
C ILE A 270 6.80 16.52 28.63
N LYS A 271 7.76 16.45 29.57
CA LYS A 271 7.60 15.70 30.82
C LYS A 271 6.46 16.24 31.67
N GLU A 272 6.38 17.56 31.79
CA GLU A 272 5.32 18.22 32.54
C GLU A 272 3.95 17.97 31.89
N ALA A 273 3.85 18.20 30.58
CA ALA A 273 2.60 18.08 29.84
C ALA A 273 2.05 16.64 29.77
N TYR A 274 2.92 15.63 29.60
CA TYR A 274 2.48 14.29 29.20
C TYR A 274 3.02 13.12 30.02
N ARG A 275 4.00 13.35 30.91
CA ARG A 275 4.60 12.31 31.77
C ARG A 275 5.02 11.03 31.01
N PRO A 276 5.81 11.12 29.93
CA PRO A 276 6.32 9.94 29.22
C PRO A 276 7.32 9.16 30.07
N HIS A 277 7.43 7.86 29.79
CA HIS A 277 8.39 6.97 30.46
C HIS A 277 9.81 7.10 29.91
N GLY A 278 9.99 7.66 28.72
CA GLY A 278 11.29 7.86 28.08
C GLY A 278 11.22 8.75 26.86
N PHE A 279 12.36 8.95 26.20
CA PHE A 279 12.48 9.78 25.01
C PHE A 279 13.43 9.13 23.99
N ASN A 280 13.12 9.30 22.70
CA ASN A 280 14.13 9.24 21.64
C ASN A 280 14.48 10.66 21.24
N VAL A 281 15.77 10.97 21.27
CA VAL A 281 16.32 12.25 20.82
C VAL A 281 17.35 11.95 19.74
N GLY A 282 17.20 12.57 18.58
CA GLY A 282 18.08 12.28 17.45
C GLY A 282 17.86 13.20 16.26
N MET A 283 18.76 13.11 15.31
CA MET A 283 18.73 13.86 14.06
C MET A 283 19.13 12.92 12.92
N ASN A 284 18.51 13.09 11.76
CA ASN A 284 18.85 12.34 10.56
C ASN A 284 19.64 13.26 9.63
N LEU A 285 20.87 12.88 9.27
CA LEU A 285 21.74 13.69 8.43
C LEU A 285 21.82 13.11 7.01
N GLY A 286 21.27 13.85 6.05
CA GLY A 286 21.19 13.45 4.64
C GLY A 286 20.08 12.44 4.32
N ARG A 287 19.75 12.33 3.02
CA ARG A 287 18.65 11.51 2.51
C ARG A 287 18.68 10.05 2.97
N VAL A 288 19.87 9.44 2.94
CA VAL A 288 20.07 8.01 3.24
C VAL A 288 19.78 7.70 4.72
N ALA A 289 20.00 8.67 5.61
CA ALA A 289 19.66 8.55 7.03
C ALA A 289 18.16 8.77 7.31
N GLY A 290 17.35 9.03 6.28
CA GLY A 290 15.91 9.27 6.43
C GLY A 290 15.56 10.69 6.84
N ALA A 291 16.38 11.69 6.47
CA ALA A 291 16.02 13.10 6.64
C ALA A 291 14.85 13.46 5.71
N GLY A 292 13.73 13.93 6.28
CA GLY A 292 12.58 14.41 5.50
C GLY A 292 12.78 15.80 4.91
N VAL A 293 13.67 16.59 5.52
CA VAL A 293 14.18 17.87 5.02
C VAL A 293 15.69 17.80 5.12
N GLU A 294 16.36 17.67 3.97
CA GLU A 294 17.78 17.33 3.91
C GLU A 294 18.69 18.53 4.23
N ASP A 295 18.27 19.74 3.85
CA ASP A 295 19.13 20.92 3.86
C ASP A 295 19.03 21.76 5.16
N HIS A 296 18.15 21.40 6.09
CA HIS A 296 17.95 22.14 7.34
C HIS A 296 17.92 21.21 8.55
N LEU A 297 18.91 21.36 9.43
CA LEU A 297 19.12 20.59 10.64
C LEU A 297 17.94 20.72 11.60
N HIS A 298 17.46 19.59 12.10
CA HIS A 298 16.45 19.57 13.15
C HIS A 298 16.63 18.35 14.03
N VAL A 299 16.56 18.57 15.34
CA VAL A 299 16.66 17.52 16.36
C VAL A 299 15.26 17.11 16.77
N HIS A 300 14.91 15.86 16.51
CA HIS A 300 13.67 15.27 16.97
C HIS A 300 13.73 14.99 18.46
N VAL A 301 12.66 15.38 19.18
CA VAL A 301 12.42 15.02 20.58
C VAL A 301 11.10 14.26 20.63
N VAL A 302 11.19 12.94 20.73
CA VAL A 302 10.04 12.03 20.63
C VAL A 302 9.78 11.39 21.99
N PRO A 303 8.69 11.73 22.70
CA PRO A 303 8.33 11.05 23.94
C PRO A 303 7.87 9.60 23.69
N ARG A 304 8.18 8.71 24.62
CA ARG A 304 7.92 7.27 24.55
C ARG A 304 7.19 6.77 25.79
N TRP A 305 6.27 5.84 25.58
CA TRP A 305 5.58 5.11 26.65
C TRP A 305 5.80 3.61 26.51
N LEU A 306 5.73 2.91 27.64
CA LEU A 306 5.76 1.45 27.64
C LEU A 306 4.48 0.96 26.93
N GLY A 307 4.64 0.18 25.86
CA GLY A 307 3.50 -0.31 25.06
C GLY A 307 2.92 0.71 24.07
N ASP A 308 3.62 1.81 23.77
CA ASP A 308 3.19 2.77 22.75
C ASP A 308 3.16 2.20 21.31
N THR A 309 3.80 1.05 21.12
CA THR A 309 3.74 0.23 19.91
C THR A 309 2.85 -0.96 20.22
N ASN A 310 1.60 -0.90 19.76
CA ASN A 310 0.61 -1.97 19.90
C ASN A 310 0.49 -2.76 18.58
N PHE A 311 -0.53 -3.60 18.44
CA PHE A 311 -0.72 -4.41 17.23
C PHE A 311 -1.02 -3.57 15.97
N MET A 312 -1.46 -2.32 16.11
CA MET A 312 -1.88 -1.49 14.97
C MET A 312 -0.70 -1.08 14.06
N PRO A 313 0.44 -0.55 14.55
CA PRO A 313 1.61 -0.30 13.70
C PRO A 313 2.19 -1.56 13.07
N VAL A 314 2.14 -2.70 13.78
CA VAL A 314 2.80 -3.94 13.35
C VAL A 314 1.98 -4.69 12.29
N LEU A 315 0.67 -4.82 12.49
CA LEU A 315 -0.20 -5.60 11.59
C LEU A 315 -0.87 -4.76 10.50
N ALA A 316 -1.05 -3.47 10.75
CA ALA A 316 -1.83 -2.59 9.87
C ALA A 316 -1.06 -1.34 9.43
N SER A 317 0.24 -1.24 9.71
CA SER A 317 1.10 -0.08 9.39
C SER A 317 0.46 1.27 9.79
N THR A 318 -0.36 1.27 10.85
CA THR A 318 -1.18 2.41 11.27
C THR A 318 -0.82 2.81 12.69
N LYS A 319 -0.39 4.07 12.87
CA LYS A 319 -0.16 4.64 14.20
C LYS A 319 -1.37 5.46 14.63
N VAL A 320 -1.88 5.18 15.82
CA VAL A 320 -2.94 5.97 16.46
C VAL A 320 -2.28 7.06 17.30
N ILE A 321 -2.60 8.32 17.03
CA ILE A 321 -2.21 9.48 17.83
C ILE A 321 -3.45 9.93 18.61
N SER A 322 -3.35 9.91 19.94
CA SER A 322 -4.52 10.05 20.82
C SER A 322 -5.01 11.49 21.02
N GLN A 323 -4.32 12.49 20.45
CA GLN A 323 -4.63 13.90 20.66
C GLN A 323 -4.52 14.68 19.36
N HIS A 324 -5.39 15.68 19.19
CA HIS A 324 -5.39 16.57 18.05
C HIS A 324 -4.15 17.50 18.06
N ILE A 325 -3.67 17.91 16.88
CA ILE A 325 -2.46 18.74 16.73
C ILE A 325 -2.61 20.09 17.45
N ASP A 326 -3.77 20.74 17.34
CA ASP A 326 -3.99 22.04 17.98
C ASP A 326 -4.03 21.92 19.50
N ASP A 327 -4.58 20.84 20.04
CA ASP A 327 -4.61 20.62 21.49
C ASP A 327 -3.20 20.28 22.01
N MET A 328 -2.42 19.51 21.22
CA MET A 328 -1.01 19.27 21.52
C MET A 328 -0.21 20.56 21.52
N TYR A 329 -0.45 21.44 20.54
CA TYR A 329 0.20 22.74 20.46
C TYR A 329 -0.10 23.59 21.70
N ARG A 330 -1.38 23.71 22.11
CA ARG A 330 -1.74 24.50 23.30
C ARG A 330 -1.11 23.95 24.58
N ALA A 331 -1.21 22.63 24.80
CA ALA A 331 -0.62 21.99 25.98
C ALA A 331 0.90 22.14 26.04
N LEU A 332 1.58 22.07 24.89
CA LEU A 332 3.02 22.34 24.84
C LEU A 332 3.32 23.83 25.04
N LYS A 333 2.60 24.74 24.39
CA LYS A 333 2.80 26.18 24.53
C LYS A 333 2.70 26.61 26.00
N GLU A 334 1.75 26.03 26.73
CA GLU A 334 1.60 26.21 28.18
C GLU A 334 2.76 25.63 28.98
N ALA A 335 3.23 24.42 28.65
CA ALA A 335 4.36 23.79 29.36
C ALA A 335 5.74 24.42 29.06
N PHE A 336 5.84 25.25 28.02
CA PHE A 336 7.02 26.04 27.68
C PHE A 336 6.99 27.46 28.28
N ALA A 337 5.84 27.90 28.80
CA ALA A 337 5.70 29.18 29.51
C ALA A 337 6.28 29.07 30.92
#